data_AF-A0A8H3X738-F1
#
_entry.id   AF-A0A8H3X738-F1
#
_cell.length_a   1.000
_cell.length_b   1.000
_cell.length_c   1.000
_cell.angle_alpha   90.00
_cell.angle_beta   90.00
_cell.angle_gamma   90.00
#
_symmetry.space_group_name_H-M   'P 1'
#
loop_
_entity.id
_entity.type
_entity.pdbx_description
1 polymer ?
#
loop_
_entity_poly.entity_id
_entity_poly.type
_entity_poly.pdbx_seq_one_letter_code
_entity_poly.pdbx_strand_id
1 'polypeptide(L)'
;MKAFNQPANQTDLFTGFSVQANYNNSSNYAEYNNPVSRTTFLHAIATVIVESVLEKTRNSSAWSLLINESNMITHNKTCAIVSKHIANNIHELRYLGLIELKEIDAIDIIDNLNNFFLAKMLEPSKLLHFGSDGDSKMIEVQNSVSAKLKKLNPFMSNCYCIAHRLALAGKDSAKRCTIFS
;
A
#
# COMPACT_ATOMS: atom_id res chain seq x y z
N MET A 1 32.98 28.12 -1.49
CA MET A 1 32.97 27.49 -2.83
C MET A 1 33.57 26.10 -2.72
N LYS A 2 32.72 25.08 -2.49
CA LYS A 2 33.01 23.65 -2.75
C LYS A 2 31.65 23.00 -3.06
N ALA A 3 31.57 22.40 -4.25
CA ALA A 3 30.35 21.83 -4.81
C ALA A 3 29.95 20.56 -4.06
N PHE A 4 28.65 20.44 -3.75
CA PHE A 4 28.05 19.19 -3.28
C PHE A 4 27.65 18.36 -4.50
N ASN A 5 28.22 17.17 -4.61
CA ASN A 5 27.84 16.16 -5.59
C ASN A 5 26.44 15.62 -5.26
N GLN A 6 25.52 15.66 -6.23
CA GLN A 6 24.26 14.93 -6.20
C GLN A 6 24.51 13.44 -6.45
N PRO A 7 23.84 12.51 -5.73
CA PRO A 7 23.82 11.11 -6.13
C PRO A 7 22.86 10.87 -7.30
N ALA A 8 23.24 9.88 -8.10
CA ALA A 8 22.69 9.52 -9.40
C ALA A 8 21.28 8.90 -9.36
N ASN A 9 20.52 9.16 -10.44
CA ASN A 9 19.48 8.35 -11.06
C ASN A 9 18.63 7.45 -10.15
N GLN A 10 17.47 7.97 -9.75
CA GLN A 10 16.30 7.17 -9.45
C GLN A 10 15.40 7.21 -10.70
N THR A 11 15.36 6.10 -11.43
CA THR A 11 14.52 5.94 -12.63
C THR A 11 13.05 5.98 -12.23
N ASP A 12 12.33 6.99 -12.70
CA ASP A 12 10.90 7.18 -12.53
C ASP A 12 10.09 6.00 -13.12
N LEU A 13 9.31 5.36 -12.25
CA LEU A 13 8.37 4.28 -12.57
C LEU A 13 7.05 4.84 -13.15
N PHE A 14 7.06 5.66 -14.20
CA PHE A 14 5.82 6.06 -14.91
C PHE A 14 6.08 6.44 -16.39
N THR A 15 6.59 5.51 -17.20
CA THR A 15 6.64 5.65 -18.66
C THR A 15 5.61 4.74 -19.32
N GLY A 16 4.36 5.20 -19.46
CA GLY A 16 3.31 4.33 -20.02
C GLY A 16 2.02 4.98 -20.53
N PHE A 17 1.94 6.29 -20.71
CA PHE A 17 0.75 6.91 -21.30
C PHE A 17 1.12 7.90 -22.42
N SER A 18 0.91 7.49 -23.67
CA SER A 18 0.84 8.39 -24.82
C SER A 18 -0.63 8.67 -25.17
N VAL A 19 -1.06 9.92 -24.96
CA VAL A 19 -2.39 10.40 -25.38
C VAL A 19 -2.20 11.32 -26.58
N GLN A 20 -2.72 10.94 -27.75
CA GLN A 20 -2.81 11.81 -28.92
C GLN A 20 -3.93 12.84 -28.68
N ALA A 21 -3.57 14.12 -28.67
CA ALA A 21 -4.52 15.22 -28.49
C ALA A 21 -4.93 15.81 -29.85
N ASN A 22 -6.21 15.65 -30.22
CA ASN A 22 -6.86 16.45 -31.25
C ASN A 22 -7.35 17.76 -30.61
N TYR A 23 -6.78 18.90 -31.02
CA TYR A 23 -7.15 20.22 -30.54
C TYR A 23 -8.22 20.85 -31.44
N ASN A 24 -9.38 21.18 -30.87
CA ASN A 24 -10.28 22.21 -31.40
C ASN A 24 -10.81 23.09 -30.25
N ASN A 25 -10.38 24.35 -30.29
CA ASN A 25 -10.76 25.58 -29.56
C ASN A 25 -12.04 25.59 -28.68
N SER A 26 -11.95 26.12 -27.44
CA SER A 26 -12.14 27.56 -27.12
C SER A 26 -12.45 27.82 -25.63
N SER A 27 -11.48 28.32 -24.86
CA SER A 27 -11.70 29.18 -23.67
C SER A 27 -10.42 29.98 -23.36
N ASN A 28 -10.55 31.27 -23.04
CA ASN A 28 -9.43 32.23 -22.84
C ASN A 28 -8.70 32.11 -21.48
N TYR A 29 -8.71 30.93 -20.86
CA TYR A 29 -7.79 30.63 -19.78
C TYR A 29 -6.58 29.95 -20.40
N ALA A 30 -5.36 30.37 -20.04
CA ALA A 30 -4.17 29.61 -20.41
C ALA A 30 -4.34 28.19 -19.86
N GLU A 31 -4.70 27.24 -20.72
CA GLU A 31 -4.76 25.84 -20.35
C GLU A 31 -3.36 25.43 -19.93
N TYR A 32 -3.16 25.29 -18.62
CA TYR A 32 -1.90 24.88 -18.04
C TYR A 32 -1.72 23.37 -18.24
N ASN A 33 -1.68 22.97 -19.52
CA ASN A 33 -1.57 21.59 -20.00
C ASN A 33 -0.13 21.08 -20.00
N ASN A 34 0.80 21.75 -19.30
CA ASN A 34 2.15 21.23 -19.14
C ASN A 34 2.11 20.01 -18.18
N PRO A 35 2.30 18.78 -18.69
CA PRO A 35 2.20 17.58 -17.87
C PRO A 35 3.25 17.57 -16.75
N VAL A 36 4.43 18.16 -16.97
CA VAL A 36 5.51 18.24 -15.98
C VAL A 36 5.06 19.11 -14.82
N SER A 37 4.63 20.35 -15.09
CA SER A 37 4.24 21.28 -14.02
C SER A 37 3.02 20.79 -13.24
N ARG A 38 2.07 20.11 -13.90
CA ARG A 38 0.93 19.49 -13.23
C ARG A 38 1.38 18.37 -12.27
N THR A 39 2.26 17.48 -12.73
CA THR A 39 2.79 16.39 -11.90
C THR A 39 3.62 16.93 -10.74
N THR A 40 4.49 17.92 -10.96
CA THR A 40 5.28 18.56 -9.89
C THR A 40 4.37 19.19 -8.85
N PHE A 41 3.33 19.91 -9.26
CA PHE A 41 2.40 20.56 -8.34
C PHE A 41 1.61 19.53 -7.52
N LEU A 42 1.06 18.50 -8.17
CA LEU A 42 0.37 17.40 -7.49
C LEU A 42 1.29 16.66 -6.53
N HIS A 43 2.54 16.40 -6.94
CA HIS A 43 3.54 15.76 -6.10
C HIS A 43 3.85 16.59 -4.85
N ALA A 44 4.02 17.91 -4.99
CA ALA A 44 4.26 18.79 -3.84
C ALA A 44 3.12 18.72 -2.82
N ILE A 45 1.86 18.79 -3.27
CA ILE A 45 0.69 18.67 -2.38
C ILE A 45 0.65 17.29 -1.73
N ALA A 46 0.81 16.22 -2.52
CA ALA A 46 0.77 14.86 -2.02
C ALA A 46 1.86 14.60 -0.97
N THR A 47 3.08 15.11 -1.19
CA THR A 47 4.20 14.96 -0.27
C THR A 47 3.90 15.59 1.10
N VAL A 48 3.31 16.79 1.14
CA VAL A 48 2.93 17.43 2.41
C VAL A 48 1.89 16.61 3.18
N ILE A 49 0.88 16.08 2.47
CA ILE A 49 -0.17 15.25 3.08
C ILE A 49 0.40 13.93 3.60
N VAL A 50 1.21 13.26 2.78
CA VAL A 50 1.83 11.98 3.13
C VAL A 50 2.74 12.13 4.34
N GLU A 51 3.56 13.17 4.38
CA GLU A 51 4.48 13.39 5.51
C GLU A 51 3.72 13.65 6.81
N SER A 52 2.64 14.45 6.77
CA SER A 52 1.79 14.68 7.94
C SER A 52 1.15 13.38 8.48
N VAL A 53 0.73 12.49 7.59
CA VAL A 53 0.19 11.17 7.97
C VAL A 53 1.27 10.26 8.56
N LEU A 54 2.46 10.25 7.95
CA LEU A 54 3.57 9.43 8.41
C LEU A 54 4.10 9.90 9.76
N GLU A 55 4.20 11.20 9.98
CA GLU A 55 4.60 11.78 11.26
C GLU A 55 3.72 11.28 12.40
N LYS A 56 2.39 11.35 12.23
CA LYS A 56 1.43 10.80 13.20
C LYS A 56 1.62 9.30 13.43
N THR A 57 1.84 8.54 12.35
CA THR A 57 2.04 7.09 12.44
C THR A 57 3.32 6.75 13.20
N ARG A 58 4.43 7.47 12.94
CA ARG A 58 5.74 7.27 13.59
C ARG A 58 5.73 7.66 15.07
N ASN A 59 5.01 8.73 15.40
CA ASN A 59 4.88 9.23 16.78
C ASN A 59 3.93 8.37 17.63
N SER A 60 3.09 7.55 17.01
CA SER A 60 2.24 6.60 17.72
C SER A 60 3.12 5.58 18.46
N SER A 61 2.78 5.28 19.72
CA SER A 61 3.48 4.26 20.52
C SER A 61 3.40 2.88 19.88
N ALA A 62 2.31 2.61 19.16
CA ALA A 62 2.09 1.41 18.41
C ALA A 62 1.25 1.68 17.16
N TRP A 63 1.39 0.82 16.16
CA TRP A 63 0.59 0.91 14.95
C TRP A 63 0.25 -0.49 14.42
N SER A 64 -0.69 -0.52 13.49
CA SER A 64 -1.23 -1.72 12.86
C SER A 64 -1.14 -1.57 11.35
N LEU A 65 -0.83 -2.66 10.67
CA LEU A 65 -0.71 -2.75 9.22
C LEU A 65 -1.93 -3.49 8.67
N LEU A 66 -2.65 -2.86 7.76
CA LEU A 66 -3.65 -3.54 6.93
C LEU A 66 -3.14 -3.55 5.49
N ILE A 67 -3.10 -4.74 4.91
CA ILE A 67 -2.75 -4.94 3.51
C ILE A 67 -4.00 -5.42 2.78
N ASN A 68 -4.28 -4.78 1.66
CA ASN A 68 -5.31 -5.23 0.74
C ASN A 68 -4.69 -5.48 -0.63
N GLU A 69 -4.67 -6.74 -1.05
CA GLU A 69 -4.25 -7.13 -2.39
C GLU A 69 -5.31 -6.70 -3.41
N SER A 70 -4.88 -6.01 -4.46
CA SER A 70 -5.69 -5.74 -5.63
C SER A 70 -5.11 -6.50 -6.82
N ASN A 71 -5.95 -7.33 -7.44
CA ASN A 71 -5.62 -7.97 -8.70
C ASN A 71 -5.94 -7.00 -9.83
N MET A 72 -4.91 -6.36 -10.39
CA MET A 72 -5.05 -5.72 -11.70
C MET A 72 -5.05 -6.79 -12.80
N ILE A 73 -5.77 -6.52 -13.88
CA ILE A 73 -5.90 -7.42 -15.04
C ILE A 73 -4.55 -7.58 -15.77
N THR A 74 -3.64 -6.61 -15.61
CA THR A 74 -2.24 -6.70 -16.03
C THR A 74 -1.44 -7.47 -14.99
N HIS A 75 -0.52 -8.35 -15.41
CA HIS A 75 0.26 -9.30 -14.58
C HIS A 75 0.99 -8.74 -13.33
N ASN A 76 0.95 -7.45 -13.05
CA ASN A 76 1.49 -6.81 -11.86
C ASN A 76 0.41 -6.72 -10.78
N LYS A 77 0.63 -7.37 -9.64
CA LYS A 77 -0.25 -7.23 -8.48
C LYS A 77 0.20 -6.03 -7.65
N THR A 78 -0.75 -5.26 -7.13
CA THR A 78 -0.45 -4.13 -6.24
C THR A 78 -1.15 -4.32 -4.92
N CYS A 79 -0.43 -4.04 -3.83
CA CYS A 79 -0.99 -4.08 -2.49
C CYS A 79 -1.10 -2.66 -1.94
N ALA A 80 -2.30 -2.30 -1.49
CA ALA A 80 -2.51 -1.07 -0.75
C ALA A 80 -2.08 -1.26 0.70
N ILE A 81 -1.29 -0.32 1.20
CA ILE A 81 -0.79 -0.29 2.56
C ILE A 81 -1.55 0.77 3.34
N VAL A 82 -2.21 0.34 4.41
CA VAL A 82 -3.00 1.20 5.28
C VAL A 82 -2.52 1.03 6.72
N SER A 83 -2.26 2.14 7.41
CA SER A 83 -2.01 2.12 8.84
C SER A 83 -3.28 2.33 9.64
N LYS A 84 -3.37 1.64 10.76
CA LYS A 84 -4.28 1.98 11.85
C LYS A 84 -3.42 2.32 13.07
N HIS A 85 -3.57 3.52 13.59
CA HIS A 85 -2.78 4.01 14.73
C HIS A 85 -3.60 4.95 15.60
N ILE A 86 -3.04 5.36 16.74
CA ILE A 86 -3.68 6.33 17.64
C ILE A 86 -2.92 7.64 17.52
N ALA A 87 -3.61 8.70 17.13
CA ALA A 87 -3.09 10.06 17.14
C ALA A 87 -4.01 10.92 18.00
N ASN A 88 -3.46 11.65 18.97
CA ASN A 88 -4.22 12.50 19.88
C ASN A 88 -5.39 11.77 20.58
N ASN A 89 -5.15 10.52 21.02
CA ASN A 89 -6.15 9.63 21.64
C ASN A 89 -7.34 9.27 20.74
N ILE A 90 -7.24 9.49 19.43
CA ILE A 90 -8.24 9.10 18.43
C ILE A 90 -7.67 8.01 17.54
N HIS A 91 -8.48 7.00 17.25
CA HIS A 91 -8.12 5.98 16.26
C HIS A 91 -8.19 6.57 14.85
N GLU A 92 -7.06 6.56 14.15
CA GLU A 92 -6.96 6.98 12.75
C GLU A 92 -6.68 5.77 11.85
N LEU A 93 -7.40 5.70 10.73
CA LEU A 93 -7.11 4.82 9.61
C LEU A 93 -6.59 5.68 8.45
N ARG A 94 -5.37 5.39 7.98
CA ARG A 94 -4.70 6.21 6.98
C ARG A 94 -4.02 5.37 5.93
N TYR A 95 -4.24 5.73 4.68
CA TYR A 95 -3.51 5.15 3.56
C TYR A 95 -2.06 5.64 3.57
N LEU A 96 -1.11 4.73 3.39
CA LEU A 96 0.32 5.02 3.41
C LEU A 96 0.98 4.91 2.02
N GLY A 97 0.43 4.10 1.13
CA GLY A 97 0.99 3.91 -0.21
C GLY A 97 0.59 2.59 -0.87
N LEU A 98 1.13 2.38 -2.07
CA LEU A 98 1.08 1.10 -2.77
C LEU A 98 2.47 0.45 -2.73
N ILE A 99 2.48 -0.87 -2.67
CA ILE A 99 3.64 -1.68 -3.04
C ILE A 99 3.31 -2.50 -4.28
N GLU A 100 4.24 -2.57 -5.22
CA GLU A 100 4.14 -3.47 -6.36
C GLU A 100 4.68 -4.84 -5.98
N LEU A 101 3.90 -5.88 -6.25
CA LEU A 101 4.28 -7.27 -6.06
C LEU A 101 4.60 -7.85 -7.43
N LYS A 102 5.89 -8.03 -7.70
CA LYS A 102 6.38 -8.68 -8.93
C LYS A 102 6.09 -10.17 -8.92
N GLU A 103 6.21 -10.78 -7.75
CA GLU A 103 6.01 -12.21 -7.50
C GLU A 103 5.04 -12.40 -6.34
N ILE A 104 4.39 -13.57 -6.30
CA ILE A 104 3.38 -13.90 -5.29
C ILE A 104 3.99 -14.74 -4.16
N ASP A 105 5.30 -14.64 -3.89
CA ASP A 105 5.92 -15.33 -2.75
C ASP A 105 5.91 -14.44 -1.50
N ALA A 106 5.72 -15.05 -0.33
CA ALA A 106 5.70 -14.36 0.95
C ALA A 106 7.07 -13.73 1.30
N ILE A 107 8.16 -14.23 0.70
CA ILE A 107 9.50 -13.65 0.83
C ILE A 107 9.54 -12.28 0.16
N ASP A 108 9.16 -12.19 -1.10
CA ASP A 108 9.18 -10.95 -1.88
C ASP A 108 8.24 -9.90 -1.29
N ILE A 109 7.07 -10.30 -0.78
CA ILE A 109 6.14 -9.39 -0.11
C ILE A 109 6.80 -8.77 1.13
N ILE A 110 7.49 -9.58 1.93
CA ILE A 110 8.19 -9.10 3.14
C ILE A 110 9.36 -8.19 2.80
N ASP A 111 10.12 -8.50 1.77
CA ASP A 111 11.25 -7.66 1.35
C ASP A 111 10.76 -6.31 0.83
N ASN A 112 9.68 -6.29 0.03
CA ASN A 112 9.02 -5.06 -0.40
C ASN A 112 8.45 -4.27 0.78
N LEU A 113 7.86 -4.94 1.78
CA LEU A 113 7.38 -4.28 3.01
C LEU A 113 8.51 -3.71 3.84
N ASN A 114 9.63 -4.42 3.99
CA ASN A 114 10.79 -3.92 4.72
C ASN A 114 11.38 -2.68 4.02
N ASN A 115 11.51 -2.72 2.69
CA ASN A 115 11.92 -1.56 1.89
C ASN A 115 10.95 -0.39 2.07
N PHE A 116 9.65 -0.66 2.09
CA PHE A 116 8.62 0.34 2.35
C PHE A 116 8.76 0.95 3.76
N PHE A 117 8.93 0.13 4.80
CA PHE A 117 9.10 0.61 6.17
C PHE A 117 10.37 1.47 6.31
N LEU A 118 11.48 1.02 5.73
CA LEU A 118 12.74 1.77 5.72
C LEU A 118 12.57 3.12 5.00
N ALA A 119 11.98 3.13 3.80
CA ALA A 119 11.77 4.34 3.03
C ALA A 119 10.84 5.36 3.72
N LYS A 120 9.92 4.88 4.57
CA LYS A 120 8.96 5.72 5.32
C LYS A 120 9.36 5.97 6.78
N MET A 121 10.50 5.45 7.21
CA MET A 121 11.01 5.51 8.58
C MET A 121 9.99 4.95 9.61
N LEU A 122 9.31 3.87 9.26
CA LEU A 122 8.36 3.17 10.13
C LEU A 122 9.09 2.06 10.88
N GLU A 123 8.91 2.00 12.20
CA GLU A 123 9.54 0.99 13.04
C GLU A 123 8.68 -0.29 13.10
N PRO A 124 9.17 -1.45 12.58
CA PRO A 124 8.42 -2.71 12.63
C PRO A 124 8.24 -3.25 14.05
N SER A 125 9.10 -2.86 15.00
CA SER A 125 9.00 -3.24 16.41
C SER A 125 7.73 -2.70 17.08
N LYS A 126 7.19 -1.57 16.60
CA LYS A 126 5.94 -0.96 17.06
C LYS A 126 4.69 -1.55 16.40
N LEU A 127 4.86 -2.50 15.48
CA LEU A 127 3.75 -3.14 14.77
C LEU A 127 3.05 -4.15 15.69
N LEU A 128 1.83 -3.87 16.12
CA LEU A 128 1.05 -4.74 17.01
C LEU A 128 0.05 -5.64 16.29
N HIS A 129 -0.32 -5.28 15.06
CA HIS A 129 -1.41 -5.96 14.39
C HIS A 129 -1.20 -5.99 12.88
N PHE A 130 -1.50 -7.14 12.28
CA PHE A 130 -1.46 -7.36 10.85
C PHE A 130 -2.81 -7.85 10.34
N GLY A 131 -3.41 -7.11 9.40
CA GLY A 131 -4.66 -7.47 8.74
C GLY A 131 -4.47 -7.77 7.26
N SER A 132 -5.06 -8.86 6.79
CA SER A 132 -5.11 -9.24 5.37
C SER A 132 -6.45 -9.90 5.03
N ASP A 133 -6.76 -10.03 3.75
CA ASP A 133 -7.82 -10.88 3.21
C ASP A 133 -7.75 -12.35 3.66
N GLY A 134 -6.60 -12.81 4.14
CA GLY A 134 -6.42 -14.11 4.75
C GLY A 134 -6.00 -15.19 3.78
N ASP A 135 -5.41 -14.83 2.63
CA ASP A 135 -4.75 -15.84 1.81
C ASP A 135 -3.66 -16.56 2.64
N SER A 136 -3.48 -17.85 2.33
CA SER A 136 -2.50 -18.76 2.91
C SER A 136 -1.08 -18.17 2.99
N LYS A 137 -0.71 -17.34 2.00
CA LYS A 137 0.57 -16.64 1.90
C LYS A 137 0.70 -15.48 2.88
N MET A 138 -0.42 -14.90 3.31
CA MET A 138 -0.46 -13.74 4.19
C MET A 138 -0.57 -14.14 5.66
N ILE A 139 -1.41 -15.13 6.03
CA ILE A 139 -1.72 -15.40 7.44
C ILE A 139 -1.42 -16.84 7.92
N GLU A 140 -1.66 -17.89 7.13
CA GLU A 140 -1.86 -19.24 7.71
C GLU A 140 -0.66 -20.21 7.72
N VAL A 141 0.41 -19.95 6.96
CA VAL A 141 1.55 -20.89 6.84
C VAL A 141 2.79 -20.41 7.60
N GLN A 142 3.66 -21.35 8.02
CA GLN A 142 4.93 -21.11 8.74
C GLN A 142 5.90 -20.14 8.02
N ASN A 143 5.68 -19.92 6.72
CA ASN A 143 6.43 -18.99 5.87
C ASN A 143 5.59 -17.80 5.38
N SER A 144 4.39 -17.59 5.93
CA SER A 144 3.54 -16.46 5.58
C SER A 144 4.14 -15.12 6.00
N VAL A 145 3.63 -14.05 5.39
CA VAL A 145 3.97 -12.66 5.73
C VAL A 145 3.76 -12.42 7.23
N SER A 146 2.63 -12.84 7.79
CA SER A 146 2.35 -12.67 9.22
C SER A 146 3.32 -13.46 10.11
N ALA A 147 3.71 -14.68 9.73
CA ALA A 147 4.67 -15.49 10.48
C ALA A 147 6.05 -14.83 10.50
N LYS A 148 6.47 -14.21 9.39
CA LYS A 148 7.71 -13.45 9.28
C LYS A 148 7.65 -12.15 10.09
N LEU A 149 6.56 -11.39 10.02
CA LEU A 149 6.37 -10.19 10.84
C LEU A 149 6.33 -10.51 12.35
N LYS A 150 5.75 -11.66 12.73
CA LYS A 150 5.72 -12.11 14.12
C LYS A 150 7.10 -12.44 14.70
N LYS A 151 8.10 -12.74 13.85
CA LYS A 151 9.50 -12.86 14.30
C LYS A 151 10.09 -11.49 14.68
N LEU A 152 9.61 -10.40 14.08
CA LEU A 152 10.03 -9.03 14.41
C LEU A 152 9.34 -8.52 15.67
N ASN A 153 8.05 -8.83 15.84
CA ASN A 153 7.31 -8.57 17.07
C ASN A 153 6.49 -9.80 17.50
N PRO A 154 6.94 -10.56 18.52
CA PRO A 154 6.24 -11.75 19.00
C PRO A 154 4.82 -11.50 19.51
N PHE A 155 4.52 -10.28 19.96
CA PHE A 155 3.21 -9.87 20.48
C PHE A 155 2.23 -9.44 19.38
N MET A 156 2.65 -9.50 18.10
CA MET A 156 1.79 -9.15 16.98
C MET A 156 0.60 -10.12 16.87
N SER A 157 -0.58 -9.55 16.68
CA SER A 157 -1.84 -10.27 16.42
C SER A 157 -2.23 -10.18 14.95
N ASN A 158 -2.92 -11.21 14.44
CA ASN A 158 -3.41 -11.24 13.05
C ASN A 158 -4.92 -11.00 13.01
N CYS A 159 -5.41 -10.30 12.00
CA CYS A 159 -6.83 -10.18 11.68
C CYS A 159 -7.11 -10.59 10.24
N TYR A 160 -8.17 -11.38 10.10
CA TYR A 160 -8.69 -11.78 8.80
C TYR A 160 -9.76 -10.79 8.35
N CYS A 161 -9.78 -10.50 7.06
CA CYS A 161 -10.87 -9.72 6.48
C CYS A 161 -12.20 -10.48 6.66
N ILE A 162 -13.10 -9.91 7.49
CA ILE A 162 -14.42 -10.49 7.76
C ILE A 162 -15.25 -10.58 6.47
N ALA A 163 -15.14 -9.59 5.58
CA ALA A 163 -15.83 -9.60 4.30
C ALA A 163 -15.38 -10.76 3.40
N HIS A 164 -14.08 -11.05 3.35
CA HIS A 164 -13.56 -12.20 2.61
C HIS A 164 -14.07 -13.52 3.20
N ARG A 165 -14.02 -13.67 4.52
CA ARG A 165 -14.55 -14.87 5.20
C ARG A 165 -16.05 -15.07 4.97
N LEU A 166 -16.82 -13.98 4.97
CA LEU A 166 -18.26 -14.03 4.68
C LEU A 166 -18.51 -14.47 3.23
N ALA A 167 -17.75 -13.94 2.28
CA ALA A 167 -17.85 -14.33 0.88
C ALA A 167 -17.51 -15.82 0.66
N LEU A 168 -16.47 -16.32 1.33
CA LEU A 168 -16.11 -17.75 1.31
C LEU A 168 -17.24 -18.62 1.87
N ALA A 169 -17.80 -18.25 3.03
CA ALA A 169 -18.91 -18.99 3.64
C ALA A 169 -20.14 -19.04 2.71
N GLY A 170 -20.48 -17.94 2.05
CA GLY A 170 -21.56 -17.88 1.06
C GLY A 170 -21.28 -18.76 -0.16
N LYS A 171 -20.08 -18.68 -0.73
CA LYS A 171 -19.65 -19.50 -1.87
C LYS A 171 -19.71 -21.00 -1.57
N ASP A 172 -19.24 -21.41 -0.40
CA ASP A 172 -19.24 -22.82 0.01
C ASP A 172 -20.65 -23.33 0.32
N SER A 173 -21.50 -22.47 0.89
CA SER A 173 -22.92 -22.81 1.12
C SER A 173 -23.67 -22.98 -0.20
N ALA A 174 -23.44 -22.09 -1.18
CA ALA A 174 -24.07 -22.17 -2.50
C ALA A 174 -23.72 -23.47 -3.24
N LYS A 175 -22.45 -23.90 -3.20
CA LYS A 175 -22.02 -25.18 -3.80
C LYS A 175 -22.70 -26.41 -3.20
N ARG A 176 -23.14 -26.32 -1.94
CA ARG A 176 -23.82 -27.42 -1.23
C ARG A 176 -25.34 -27.39 -1.42
N CYS A 177 -25.88 -26.34 -2.02
CA CYS A 177 -27.31 -26.22 -2.26
C CYS A 177 -27.65 -26.79 -3.64
N THR A 178 -28.33 -27.94 -3.68
CA THR A 178 -28.71 -28.68 -4.90
C THR A 178 -29.90 -28.07 -5.67
N ILE A 179 -30.37 -26.88 -5.28
CA ILE A 179 -31.62 -26.30 -5.81
C ILE A 179 -31.41 -25.65 -7.20
N PHE A 180 -30.17 -25.55 -7.69
CA PHE A 180 -29.84 -24.98 -9.01
C PHE A 180 -29.04 -25.92 -9.94
N SER A 181 -29.11 -27.25 -9.74
CA SER A 181 -28.54 -28.23 -10.69
C SER A 181 -29.51 -28.61 -11.80
#